data_AF-A0AAE3RAT3-F1
#
_entry.id   AF-A0AAE3RAT3-F1
#
_cell.length_a   1.000
_cell.length_b   1.000
_cell.length_c   1.000
_cell.angle_alpha   90.00
_cell.angle_beta   90.00
_cell.angle_gamma   90.00
#
_symmetry.space_group_name_H-M   'P 1'
#
loop_
_entity.id
_entity.type
_entity.pdbx_description
1 polymer ?
#
loop_
_entity_poly.entity_id
_entity_poly.type
_entity_poly.pdbx_seq_one_letter_code
_entity_poly.pdbx_strand_id
1 'polypeptide(L)'
;MKYFLLPCLIILYLFLATSCSEDRDTLSRSWRIMKVEMKEIELKHNGRKDVQLNNLNIQGRLDSIFKNTHIRLYERGEYAILFQGGDYVSKNWLYDYKTEQITLVGHTPMQEYVLKKIDSGKDWMQVELTLPRDFSITAEFPEFIIGKVSLLFSEDHKYEEGETDLLEPHRNEWRIKPLKKASKEDIRKRLVDHLSYILDYFQLIEDKQQSYFDTRLLQSPLKFYSHGLGVASSSNLPERWSNTFYDQEDAITAQKMLGDALDSTGDYPKGKTFIEEYRKVIEKMRLYLEN
;
A
#
# COMPACT_ATOMS: atom_id res chain seq x y z
N MET A 1 49.14 26.87 23.12
CA MET A 1 49.29 25.83 22.07
C MET A 1 47.99 25.04 22.06
N LYS A 2 46.97 25.27 21.22
CA LYS A 2 46.87 25.21 19.74
C LYS A 2 47.50 23.94 19.14
N TYR A 3 46.70 23.29 18.27
CA TYR A 3 46.94 22.13 17.38
C TYR A 3 46.70 20.74 18.00
N PHE A 4 46.06 19.75 17.37
CA PHE A 4 45.22 19.62 16.15
C PHE A 4 44.85 18.12 16.10
N LEU A 5 43.62 17.69 16.41
CA LEU A 5 43.27 16.26 16.33
C LEU A 5 41.76 16.03 16.10
N LEU A 6 41.13 16.89 15.29
CA LEU A 6 39.71 16.77 14.94
C LEU A 6 39.33 16.73 13.44
N PRO A 7 40.23 16.55 12.43
CA PRO A 7 39.76 16.30 11.05
C PRO A 7 39.71 14.81 10.63
N CYS A 8 40.41 13.89 11.29
CA CYS A 8 40.52 12.51 10.78
C CYS A 8 39.31 11.59 11.07
N LEU A 9 38.50 11.90 12.08
CA LEU A 9 37.34 11.05 12.43
C LEU A 9 36.09 11.34 11.58
N ILE A 10 35.99 12.53 10.99
CA ILE A 10 34.89 12.90 10.09
C ILE A 10 35.12 12.34 8.68
N ILE A 11 36.38 12.22 8.24
CA ILE A 11 36.71 11.67 6.91
C ILE A 11 36.54 10.14 6.87
N LEU A 12 36.74 9.42 7.99
CA LEU A 12 36.50 7.97 8.03
C LEU A 12 35.00 7.59 8.03
N TYR A 13 34.12 8.47 8.53
CA TYR A 13 32.67 8.27 8.45
C TYR A 13 32.11 8.58 7.04
N LEU A 14 32.76 9.47 6.29
CA LEU A 14 32.40 9.79 4.91
C LEU A 14 32.83 8.72 3.89
N PHE A 15 33.86 7.92 4.18
CA PHE A 15 34.31 6.84 3.29
C PHE A 15 33.65 5.46 3.55
N LEU A 16 33.03 5.24 4.72
CA LEU A 16 32.22 4.04 4.97
C LEU A 16 30.76 4.17 4.49
N ALA A 17 30.32 5.39 4.15
CA ALA A 17 28.99 5.64 3.60
C ALA A 17 28.93 5.56 2.06
N THR A 18 30.07 5.60 1.36
CA THR A 18 30.12 5.71 -0.11
C THR A 18 30.32 4.38 -0.85
N SER A 19 30.64 3.29 -0.14
CA SER A 19 30.79 1.95 -0.74
C SER A 19 29.51 1.10 -0.66
N CYS A 20 28.46 1.57 0.01
CA CYS A 20 27.20 0.83 0.20
C CYS A 20 26.03 1.37 -0.64
N SER A 21 26.22 2.37 -1.52
CA SER A 21 25.09 3.03 -2.19
C SER A 21 24.62 2.33 -3.46
N GLU A 22 25.51 1.73 -4.27
CA GLU A 22 25.15 1.25 -5.61
C GLU A 22 24.01 0.22 -5.60
N ASP A 23 24.05 -0.79 -4.72
CA ASP A 23 22.98 -1.79 -4.65
C ASP A 23 21.68 -1.24 -4.04
N ARG A 24 21.76 -0.32 -3.08
CA ARG A 24 20.56 0.25 -2.45
C ARG A 24 19.75 1.11 -3.41
N ASP A 25 20.45 1.82 -4.30
CA ASP A 25 19.83 2.63 -5.35
C ASP A 25 19.10 1.75 -6.38
N THR A 26 19.61 0.54 -6.65
CA THR A 26 18.91 -0.40 -7.55
C THR A 26 17.64 -0.99 -6.92
N LEU A 27 17.60 -1.16 -5.60
CA LEU A 27 16.44 -1.72 -4.89
C LEU A 27 15.36 -0.68 -4.59
N SER A 28 15.75 0.59 -4.41
CA SER A 28 14.87 1.69 -4.00
C SER A 28 13.99 2.18 -5.15
N ARG A 29 13.09 1.30 -5.60
CA ARG A 29 12.23 1.45 -6.77
C ARG A 29 10.81 0.93 -6.49
N SER A 30 9.95 1.08 -7.48
CA SER A 30 8.59 0.54 -7.50
C SER A 30 8.61 -0.82 -8.19
N TRP A 31 8.04 -1.81 -7.52
CA TRP A 31 8.03 -3.20 -7.97
C TRP A 31 6.62 -3.76 -7.96
N ARG A 32 6.31 -4.65 -8.89
CA ARG A 32 5.07 -5.42 -8.94
C ARG A 32 5.37 -6.90 -8.94
N ILE A 33 4.68 -7.66 -8.09
CA ILE A 33 4.79 -9.12 -8.06
C ILE A 33 4.07 -9.71 -9.28
N MET A 34 4.83 -10.32 -10.18
CA MET A 34 4.34 -10.94 -11.41
C MET A 34 4.00 -12.42 -11.21
N LYS A 35 4.79 -13.11 -10.40
CA LYS A 35 4.68 -14.56 -10.18
C LYS A 35 4.95 -14.91 -8.73
N VAL A 36 4.19 -15.89 -8.24
CA VAL A 36 4.33 -16.49 -6.92
C VAL A 36 4.54 -17.99 -7.13
N GLU A 37 5.62 -18.56 -6.63
CA GLU A 37 5.88 -20.01 -6.70
C GLU A 37 6.15 -20.58 -5.32
N MET A 38 5.39 -21.58 -4.90
CA MET A 38 5.70 -22.32 -3.68
C MET A 38 7.00 -23.12 -3.87
N LYS A 39 7.92 -23.05 -2.92
CA LYS A 39 9.14 -23.89 -2.90
C LYS A 39 9.05 -24.97 -1.84
N GLU A 40 8.87 -24.56 -0.58
CA GLU A 40 8.83 -25.45 0.57
C GLU A 40 7.70 -24.95 1.48
N ILE A 41 6.58 -25.66 1.57
CA ILE A 41 5.46 -25.27 2.44
C ILE A 41 5.06 -26.45 3.32
N GLU A 42 5.04 -26.17 4.62
CA GLU A 42 4.45 -27.03 5.64
C GLU A 42 3.20 -26.36 6.22
N LEU A 43 2.10 -27.11 6.25
CA LEU A 43 0.89 -26.69 6.94
C LEU A 43 0.92 -27.15 8.40
N LYS A 44 0.61 -26.25 9.32
CA LYS A 44 0.38 -26.58 10.73
C LYS A 44 -1.05 -26.21 11.11
N HIS A 45 -1.85 -27.22 11.45
CA HIS A 45 -3.21 -27.05 11.96
C HIS A 45 -3.27 -27.50 13.42
N ASN A 46 -3.35 -26.58 14.39
CA ASN A 46 -3.64 -26.84 15.82
C ASN A 46 -3.16 -28.21 16.38
N GLY A 47 -1.89 -28.58 16.11
CA GLY A 47 -1.28 -29.82 16.61
C GLY A 47 -1.64 -31.13 15.87
N ARG A 48 -2.46 -31.12 14.81
CA ARG A 48 -2.71 -32.28 13.94
C ARG A 48 -2.07 -32.06 12.57
N LYS A 49 -1.27 -33.04 12.12
CA LYS A 49 -0.54 -33.00 10.84
C LYS A 49 -1.41 -33.30 9.59
N ASP A 50 -2.71 -33.57 9.76
CA ASP A 50 -3.47 -34.37 8.77
C ASP A 50 -4.51 -33.61 7.94
N VAL A 51 -4.43 -32.28 7.83
CA VAL A 51 -5.25 -31.59 6.82
C VAL A 51 -4.52 -31.65 5.48
N GLN A 52 -4.87 -32.64 4.64
CA GLN A 52 -4.46 -32.66 3.24
C GLN A 52 -5.22 -31.57 2.47
N LEU A 53 -4.77 -30.33 2.57
CA LEU A 53 -5.12 -29.32 1.58
C LEU A 53 -4.31 -29.57 0.31
N ASN A 54 -5.02 -29.75 -0.80
CA ASN A 54 -4.37 -29.89 -2.10
C ASN A 54 -3.51 -28.64 -2.39
N ASN A 55 -2.25 -28.83 -2.77
CA ASN A 55 -1.29 -27.77 -3.10
C ASN A 55 -1.86 -26.69 -4.04
N LEU A 56 -2.76 -27.06 -4.95
CA LEU A 56 -3.43 -26.14 -5.88
C LEU A 56 -4.28 -25.06 -5.17
N ASN A 57 -4.89 -25.38 -4.03
CA ASN A 57 -5.70 -24.42 -3.26
C ASN A 57 -4.80 -23.37 -2.58
N ILE A 58 -3.65 -23.79 -2.04
CA ILE A 58 -2.69 -22.89 -1.40
C ILE A 58 -2.06 -21.96 -2.43
N GLN A 59 -1.60 -22.49 -3.57
CA GLN A 59 -1.04 -21.68 -4.65
C GLN A 59 -2.03 -20.62 -5.12
N GLY A 60 -3.28 -21.01 -5.40
CA GLY A 60 -4.32 -20.06 -5.83
C GLY A 60 -4.60 -18.96 -4.81
N ARG A 61 -4.53 -19.28 -3.51
CA ARG A 61 -4.67 -18.29 -2.43
C ARG A 61 -3.46 -17.36 -2.33
N LEU A 62 -2.24 -17.90 -2.40
CA LEU A 62 -1.02 -17.09 -2.43
C LEU A 62 -0.99 -16.16 -3.65
N ASP A 63 -1.42 -16.65 -4.82
CA ASP A 63 -1.60 -15.83 -6.01
C ASP A 63 -2.63 -14.72 -5.76
N SER A 64 -3.76 -15.02 -5.12
CA SER A 64 -4.79 -14.00 -4.82
C SER A 64 -4.32 -12.92 -3.84
N ILE A 65 -3.36 -13.25 -2.96
CA ILE A 65 -2.78 -12.31 -1.98
C ILE A 65 -1.66 -11.49 -2.62
N PHE A 66 -0.67 -12.17 -3.21
CA PHE A 66 0.59 -11.53 -3.58
C PHE A 66 0.65 -11.11 -5.05
N LYS A 67 -0.01 -11.82 -5.98
CA LYS A 67 0.09 -11.47 -7.40
C LYS A 67 -0.50 -10.08 -7.65
N ASN A 68 0.17 -9.28 -8.47
CA ASN A 68 -0.17 -7.88 -8.71
C ASN A 68 -0.15 -6.99 -7.44
N THR A 69 0.48 -7.45 -6.36
CA THR A 69 0.84 -6.56 -5.25
C THR A 69 1.98 -5.66 -5.70
N HIS A 70 1.87 -4.39 -5.33
CA HIS A 70 2.86 -3.36 -5.63
C HIS A 70 3.63 -3.01 -4.37
N ILE A 71 4.94 -2.90 -4.49
CA ILE A 71 5.85 -2.58 -3.40
C ILE A 71 6.74 -1.43 -3.85
N ARG A 72 6.77 -0.35 -3.07
CA ARG A 72 7.74 0.73 -3.23
C ARG A 72 8.76 0.62 -2.10
N LEU A 73 10.05 0.57 -2.43
CA LEU A 73 11.14 0.72 -1.47
C LEU A 73 11.71 2.13 -1.60
N TYR A 74 11.73 2.88 -0.51
CA TYR A 74 12.27 4.23 -0.46
C TYR A 74 13.71 4.22 0.06
N GLU A 75 14.56 5.07 -0.51
CA GLU A 75 15.97 5.23 -0.11
C GLU A 75 16.15 5.55 1.38
N ARG A 76 15.17 6.26 1.96
CA ARG A 76 15.12 6.62 3.39
C ARG A 76 14.88 5.43 4.33
N GLY A 77 14.74 4.22 3.79
CA GLY A 77 14.53 3.00 4.58
C GLY A 77 13.07 2.73 4.93
N GLU A 78 12.13 3.37 4.23
CA GLU A 78 10.71 3.09 4.32
C GLU A 78 10.26 2.24 3.13
N TYR A 79 9.18 1.48 3.28
CA TYR A 79 8.52 0.78 2.20
C TYR A 79 7.03 1.01 2.27
N ALA A 80 6.37 0.91 1.11
CA ALA A 80 4.92 0.86 1.00
C ALA A 80 4.50 -0.38 0.19
N ILE A 81 3.47 -1.08 0.64
CA ILE A 81 2.85 -2.20 -0.06
C ILE A 81 1.39 -1.85 -0.31
N LEU A 82 0.97 -1.97 -1.56
CA LEU A 82 -0.42 -1.93 -1.97
C LEU A 82 -0.80 -3.30 -2.55
N PHE A 83 -1.58 -4.06 -1.79
CA PHE A 83 -2.04 -5.38 -2.20
C PHE A 83 -3.06 -5.28 -3.35
N GLN A 84 -3.27 -6.37 -4.10
CA GLN A 84 -4.33 -6.42 -5.12
C GLN A 84 -5.72 -6.12 -4.52
N GLY A 85 -5.90 -6.42 -3.23
CA GLY A 85 -7.07 -6.07 -2.44
C GLY A 85 -7.20 -4.59 -2.09
N GLY A 86 -6.27 -3.72 -2.49
CA GLY A 86 -6.26 -2.30 -2.11
C GLY A 86 -5.83 -2.05 -0.66
N ASP A 87 -5.58 -3.10 0.13
CA ASP A 87 -4.98 -2.97 1.46
C ASP A 87 -3.61 -2.34 1.34
N TYR A 88 -3.30 -1.46 2.28
CA TYR A 88 -2.09 -0.64 2.27
C TYR A 88 -1.31 -0.83 3.55
N VAL A 89 -0.01 -1.08 3.43
CA VAL A 89 0.92 -1.20 4.56
C VAL A 89 2.15 -0.34 4.27
N SER A 90 2.61 0.40 5.27
CA SER A 90 3.86 1.14 5.18
C SER A 90 4.65 1.07 6.48
N LYS A 91 5.93 0.71 6.39
CA LYS A 91 6.87 0.54 7.51
C LYS A 91 8.32 0.73 7.06
N ASN A 92 9.26 0.40 7.93
CA ASN A 92 10.68 0.43 7.63
C ASN A 92 11.15 -0.89 7.01
N TRP A 93 12.15 -0.82 6.14
CA TRP A 93 12.89 -1.98 5.67
C TRP A 93 14.38 -1.82 5.95
N LEU A 94 15.06 -2.97 6.03
CA LEU A 94 16.49 -3.07 6.21
C LEU A 94 17.09 -3.91 5.08
N TYR A 95 18.32 -3.61 4.70
CA TYR A 95 19.08 -4.43 3.75
C TYR A 95 20.39 -4.89 4.39
N ASP A 96 20.62 -6.20 4.40
CA ASP A 96 21.88 -6.80 4.80
C ASP A 96 22.70 -7.17 3.56
N TYR A 97 23.71 -6.37 3.25
CA TYR A 97 24.62 -6.57 2.13
C TYR A 97 25.41 -7.88 2.21
N LYS A 98 25.64 -8.43 3.40
CA LYS A 98 26.41 -9.68 3.54
C LYS A 98 25.60 -10.90 3.11
N THR A 99 24.29 -10.84 3.32
CA THR A 99 23.37 -11.95 3.06
C THR A 99 22.44 -11.70 1.87
N GLU A 100 22.52 -10.49 1.29
CA GLU A 100 21.63 -9.97 0.25
C GLU A 100 20.14 -10.11 0.62
N GLN A 101 19.83 -9.82 1.89
CA GLN A 101 18.48 -9.94 2.44
C GLN A 101 17.82 -8.58 2.64
N ILE A 102 16.58 -8.46 2.21
CA ILE A 102 15.67 -7.36 2.53
C ILE A 102 14.76 -7.85 3.66
N THR A 103 14.75 -7.13 4.78
CA THR A 103 13.81 -7.39 5.89
C THR A 103 12.76 -6.30 5.89
N LEU A 104 11.49 -6.68 5.68
CA LEU A 104 10.35 -5.79 5.84
C LEU A 104 9.84 -5.91 7.28
N VAL A 105 9.96 -4.81 8.05
CA VAL A 105 9.61 -4.80 9.47
C VAL A 105 8.09 -4.68 9.63
N GLY A 106 7.44 -5.71 10.18
CA GLY A 106 6.00 -5.75 10.40
C GLY A 106 5.49 -4.88 11.55
N HIS A 107 4.18 -4.93 11.81
CA HIS A 107 3.55 -4.23 12.94
C HIS A 107 3.90 -4.85 14.30
N THR A 108 4.16 -6.16 14.32
CA THR A 108 4.67 -6.87 15.48
C THR A 108 6.03 -7.46 15.13
N PRO A 109 6.95 -7.63 16.11
CA PRO A 109 8.25 -8.27 15.88
C PRO A 109 8.15 -9.71 15.33
N MET A 110 6.97 -10.33 15.40
CA MET A 110 6.73 -11.67 14.87
C MET A 110 6.35 -11.68 13.38
N GLN A 111 6.07 -10.52 12.78
CA GLN A 111 5.64 -10.37 11.38
C GLN A 111 6.76 -9.75 10.51
N GLU A 112 8.00 -10.16 10.72
CA GLU A 112 9.08 -9.79 9.79
C GLU A 112 9.02 -10.67 8.54
N TYR A 113 9.02 -10.02 7.38
CA TYR A 113 9.15 -10.72 6.10
C TYR A 113 10.60 -10.61 5.65
N VAL A 114 11.28 -11.75 5.54
CA VAL A 114 12.66 -11.83 5.06
C VAL A 114 12.63 -12.24 3.60
N LEU A 115 13.06 -11.34 2.72
CA LEU A 115 13.20 -11.55 1.29
C LEU A 115 14.69 -11.73 0.98
N LYS A 116 15.10 -12.94 0.64
CA LYS A 116 16.47 -13.20 0.19
C LYS A 116 16.54 -13.04 -1.32
N LYS A 117 17.41 -12.15 -1.81
CA LYS A 117 17.66 -12.01 -3.26
C LYS A 117 18.17 -13.34 -3.82
N ILE A 118 17.56 -13.80 -4.91
CA ILE A 118 18.02 -14.98 -5.67
C ILE A 118 18.77 -14.51 -6.90
N ASP A 119 18.15 -13.61 -7.67
CA ASP A 119 18.67 -13.10 -8.93
C ASP A 119 18.01 -11.74 -9.24
N SER A 120 18.62 -10.94 -10.10
CA SER A 120 18.05 -9.67 -10.53
C SER A 120 18.61 -9.24 -11.89
N GLY A 121 17.75 -8.66 -12.70
CA GLY A 121 18.14 -7.87 -13.87
C GLY A 121 17.84 -6.38 -13.67
N LYS A 122 17.97 -5.62 -14.74
CA LYS A 122 17.75 -4.16 -14.74
C LYS A 122 16.33 -3.77 -14.27
N ASP A 123 15.33 -4.52 -14.72
CA ASP A 123 13.90 -4.19 -14.56
C ASP A 123 13.11 -5.35 -13.89
N TRP A 124 13.80 -6.33 -13.30
CA TRP A 124 13.18 -7.48 -12.64
C TRP A 124 14.04 -8.00 -11.49
N MET A 125 13.39 -8.60 -10.49
CA MET A 125 14.07 -9.19 -9.33
C MET A 125 13.37 -10.47 -8.92
N GLN A 126 14.13 -11.52 -8.62
CA GLN A 126 13.62 -12.74 -8.01
C GLN A 126 14.11 -12.85 -6.58
N VAL A 127 13.18 -13.10 -5.65
CA VAL A 127 13.51 -13.27 -4.22
C VAL A 127 12.81 -14.49 -3.65
N GLU A 128 13.41 -15.05 -2.60
CA GLU A 128 12.78 -16.03 -1.73
C GLU A 128 12.20 -15.31 -0.52
N LEU A 129 10.87 -15.33 -0.38
CA LEU A 129 10.17 -14.89 0.81
C LEU A 129 10.10 -16.04 1.82
N THR A 130 10.64 -15.82 3.02
CA THR A 130 10.35 -16.68 4.18
C THR A 130 9.08 -16.18 4.86
N LEU A 131 8.05 -17.03 4.89
CA LEU A 131 6.78 -16.69 5.56
C LEU A 131 6.96 -16.72 7.09
N PRO A 132 6.40 -15.75 7.82
CA PRO A 132 6.43 -15.77 9.28
C PRO A 132 5.67 -17.00 9.81
N ARG A 133 6.04 -17.49 11.00
CA ARG A 133 5.52 -18.76 11.54
C ARG A 133 4.00 -18.75 11.76
N ASP A 134 3.43 -17.57 11.92
CA ASP A 134 2.03 -17.29 12.16
C ASP A 134 1.32 -16.74 10.91
N PHE A 135 1.92 -16.88 9.72
CA PHE A 135 1.27 -16.48 8.48
C PHE A 135 -0.01 -17.30 8.25
N SER A 136 -1.16 -16.62 8.29
CA SER A 136 -2.46 -17.20 8.00
C SER A 136 -3.02 -16.63 6.71
N ILE A 137 -3.54 -17.52 5.86
CA ILE A 137 -4.16 -17.15 4.59
C ILE A 137 -5.60 -16.66 4.78
N THR A 138 -6.26 -17.02 5.89
CA THR A 138 -7.67 -16.66 6.13
C THR A 138 -7.93 -16.35 7.60
N ALA A 139 -8.72 -15.31 7.86
CA ALA A 139 -9.23 -15.04 9.20
C ALA A 139 -10.14 -16.18 9.72
N GLU A 140 -10.81 -16.90 8.82
CA GLU A 140 -11.80 -17.93 9.16
C GLU A 140 -11.19 -19.28 9.56
N PHE A 141 -9.97 -19.59 9.09
CA PHE A 141 -9.25 -20.81 9.43
C PHE A 141 -7.81 -20.46 9.81
N PRO A 142 -7.43 -20.56 11.10
CA PRO A 142 -6.07 -20.27 11.57
C PRO A 142 -5.13 -21.43 11.24
N GLU A 143 -5.07 -21.80 9.97
CA GLU A 143 -4.00 -22.62 9.45
C GLU A 143 -2.79 -21.75 9.24
N PHE A 144 -1.68 -22.18 9.84
CA PHE A 144 -0.42 -21.48 9.71
C PHE A 144 0.41 -22.14 8.63
N ILE A 145 0.88 -21.32 7.71
CA ILE A 145 1.80 -21.73 6.67
C ILE A 145 3.20 -21.37 7.11
N ILE A 146 4.04 -22.38 7.26
CA ILE A 146 5.47 -22.18 7.43
C ILE A 146 6.12 -22.60 6.13
N GLY A 147 6.88 -21.70 5.52
CA GLY A 147 7.49 -22.04 4.27
C GLY A 147 8.20 -20.92 3.56
N LYS A 148 8.65 -21.25 2.36
CA LYS A 148 9.35 -20.38 1.43
C LYS A 148 8.58 -20.28 0.14
N VAL A 149 8.43 -19.04 -0.32
CA VAL A 149 7.75 -18.69 -1.56
C VAL A 149 8.74 -17.91 -2.42
N SER A 150 8.94 -18.32 -3.66
CA SER A 150 9.69 -17.52 -4.62
C SER A 150 8.75 -16.49 -5.24
N LEU A 151 9.17 -15.23 -5.22
CA LEU A 151 8.45 -14.11 -5.81
C LEU A 151 9.27 -13.56 -6.99
N LEU A 152 8.63 -13.35 -8.12
CA LEU A 152 9.20 -12.65 -9.25
C LEU A 152 8.60 -11.26 -9.35
N PHE A 153 9.44 -10.24 -9.26
CA PHE A 153 9.10 -8.84 -9.38
C PHE A 153 9.46 -8.31 -10.76
N SER A 154 8.65 -7.38 -11.27
CA SER A 154 9.03 -6.47 -12.35
C SER A 154 8.99 -5.04 -11.84
N GLU A 155 9.87 -4.18 -12.34
CA GLU A 155 9.76 -2.73 -12.10
C GLU A 155 8.38 -2.22 -12.59
N ASP A 156 7.74 -1.34 -11.81
CA ASP A 156 6.39 -0.86 -12.10
C ASP A 156 6.16 0.57 -11.62
N HIS A 157 6.16 1.51 -12.57
CA HIS A 157 5.91 2.91 -12.29
C HIS A 157 4.42 3.27 -12.27
N LYS A 158 3.48 2.31 -12.20
CA LYS A 158 2.04 2.59 -12.33
C LYS A 158 1.53 3.71 -11.42
N TYR A 159 2.06 3.84 -10.20
CA TYR A 159 1.58 4.78 -9.18
C TYR A 159 2.43 6.03 -8.98
N GLU A 160 3.43 6.25 -9.84
CA GLU A 160 4.30 7.42 -9.78
C GLU A 160 4.39 8.11 -11.15
N GLU A 161 4.39 9.45 -11.17
CA GLU A 161 4.66 10.30 -12.35
C GLU A 161 5.17 11.65 -11.86
N GLY A 162 6.35 12.06 -12.32
CA GLY A 162 6.97 13.31 -11.86
C GLY A 162 7.14 13.33 -10.34
N GLU A 163 6.49 14.29 -9.68
CA GLU A 163 6.51 14.45 -8.22
C GLU A 163 5.35 13.72 -7.50
N THR A 164 4.43 13.13 -8.26
CA THR A 164 3.28 12.40 -7.70
C THR A 164 3.69 10.96 -7.41
N ASP A 165 3.56 10.55 -6.15
CA ASP A 165 3.69 9.16 -5.70
C ASP A 165 2.46 8.80 -4.85
N LEU A 166 1.61 7.92 -5.37
CA LEU A 166 0.40 7.47 -4.68
C LEU A 166 0.68 6.38 -3.64
N LEU A 167 1.89 5.83 -3.56
CA LEU A 167 2.29 4.90 -2.52
C LEU A 167 3.04 5.59 -1.38
N GLU A 168 3.19 6.90 -1.44
CA GLU A 168 3.90 7.68 -0.42
C GLU A 168 3.20 7.55 0.95
N PRO A 169 3.91 7.08 2.00
CA PRO A 169 3.35 6.80 3.32
C PRO A 169 2.43 7.86 3.92
N HIS A 170 2.89 9.12 3.97
CA HIS A 170 2.13 10.19 4.59
C HIS A 170 0.84 10.55 3.85
N ARG A 171 0.72 10.21 2.55
CA ARG A 171 -0.50 10.41 1.75
C ARG A 171 -1.53 9.30 1.91
N ASN A 172 -1.18 8.21 2.59
CA ASN A 172 -2.02 7.02 2.74
C ASN A 172 -2.39 6.73 4.21
N GLU A 173 -2.11 7.64 5.14
CA GLU A 173 -2.48 7.48 6.55
C GLU A 173 -4.00 7.28 6.75
N TRP A 174 -4.82 7.85 5.87
CA TRP A 174 -6.28 7.70 5.85
C TRP A 174 -6.74 6.26 5.59
N ARG A 175 -5.88 5.37 5.07
CA ARG A 175 -6.18 3.94 4.89
C ARG A 175 -5.95 3.13 6.16
N ILE A 176 -5.14 3.64 7.08
CA ILE A 176 -4.71 2.90 8.27
C ILE A 176 -5.80 2.97 9.34
N LYS A 177 -6.37 1.82 9.69
CA LYS A 177 -7.42 1.72 10.71
C LYS A 177 -6.96 2.30 12.05
N PRO A 178 -7.67 3.29 12.63
CA PRO A 178 -7.31 3.84 13.92
C PRO A 178 -7.53 2.83 15.05
N LEU A 179 -6.73 2.93 16.12
CA LEU A 179 -6.79 2.03 17.29
C LEU A 179 -7.89 2.40 18.30
N LYS A 180 -8.50 3.57 18.13
CA LYS A 180 -9.53 4.12 19.02
C LYS A 180 -10.56 4.87 18.18
N LYS A 181 -11.76 5.02 18.74
CA LYS A 181 -12.84 5.79 18.15
C LYS A 181 -12.37 7.20 17.80
N ALA A 182 -12.71 7.65 16.60
CA ALA A 182 -12.30 8.94 16.07
C ALA A 182 -13.26 10.05 16.54
N SER A 183 -12.75 11.25 16.75
CA SER A 183 -13.61 12.43 16.86
C SER A 183 -14.21 12.80 15.49
N LYS A 184 -15.23 13.67 15.47
CA LYS A 184 -15.78 14.17 14.20
C LYS A 184 -14.71 14.90 13.39
N GLU A 185 -13.81 15.61 14.07
CA GLU A 185 -12.69 16.34 13.48
C GLU A 185 -11.66 15.38 12.87
N ASP A 186 -11.34 14.27 13.54
CA ASP A 186 -10.45 13.24 13.01
C ASP A 186 -11.05 12.55 11.78
N ILE A 187 -12.36 12.26 11.80
CA ILE A 187 -13.08 11.71 10.65
C ILE A 187 -13.03 12.69 9.49
N ARG A 188 -13.34 13.97 9.74
CA ARG A 188 -13.29 15.04 8.72
C ARG A 188 -11.91 15.15 8.09
N LYS A 189 -10.85 15.21 8.90
CA LYS A 189 -9.46 15.25 8.40
C LYS A 189 -9.16 14.04 7.51
N ARG A 190 -9.55 12.83 7.95
CA ARG A 190 -9.37 11.61 7.16
C ARG A 190 -10.08 11.65 5.82
N LEU A 191 -11.29 12.24 5.76
CA LEU A 191 -12.00 12.45 4.50
C LEU A 191 -11.29 13.44 3.58
N VAL A 192 -10.72 14.52 4.12
CA VAL A 192 -9.92 15.48 3.33
C VAL A 192 -8.68 14.80 2.74
N ASP A 193 -7.96 14.01 3.53
CA ASP A 193 -6.80 13.23 3.08
C ASP A 193 -7.22 12.22 1.98
N HIS A 194 -8.37 11.55 2.15
CA HIS A 194 -8.93 10.61 1.18
C HIS A 194 -9.31 11.28 -0.14
N LEU A 195 -10.04 12.40 -0.12
CA LEU A 195 -10.41 13.14 -1.33
C LEU A 195 -9.18 13.71 -2.03
N SER A 196 -8.18 14.18 -1.28
CA SER A 196 -6.89 14.61 -1.83
C SER A 196 -6.19 13.47 -2.57
N TYR A 197 -6.17 12.27 -1.99
CA TYR A 197 -5.65 11.08 -2.67
C TYR A 197 -6.38 10.79 -4.00
N ILE A 198 -7.71 10.91 -4.03
CA ILE A 198 -8.47 10.68 -5.28
C ILE A 198 -8.12 11.74 -6.33
N LEU A 199 -7.95 13.00 -5.93
CA LEU A 199 -7.54 14.09 -6.82
C LEU A 199 -6.14 13.84 -7.41
N ASP A 200 -5.18 13.45 -6.57
CA ASP A 200 -3.82 13.09 -7.00
C ASP A 200 -3.86 11.90 -7.97
N TYR A 201 -4.68 10.89 -7.69
CA TYR A 201 -4.83 9.75 -8.57
C TYR A 201 -5.40 10.16 -9.93
N PHE A 202 -6.44 11.00 -9.96
CA PHE A 202 -6.98 11.48 -11.22
C PHE A 202 -6.02 12.37 -12.01
N GLN A 203 -5.22 13.19 -11.31
CA GLN A 203 -4.12 13.91 -11.96
C GLN A 203 -3.11 12.94 -12.58
N LEU A 204 -2.72 11.88 -11.86
CA LEU A 204 -1.82 10.84 -12.37
C LEU A 204 -2.36 10.15 -13.63
N ILE A 205 -3.65 9.82 -13.64
CA ILE A 205 -4.33 9.22 -14.80
C ILE A 205 -4.27 10.17 -16.01
N GLU A 206 -4.51 11.47 -15.81
CA GLU A 206 -4.46 12.48 -16.87
C GLU A 206 -3.03 12.68 -17.39
N ASP A 207 -2.04 12.79 -16.51
CA ASP A 207 -0.63 12.96 -16.87
C ASP A 207 -0.11 11.79 -17.70
N LYS A 208 -0.53 10.57 -17.35
CA LYS A 208 -0.23 9.34 -18.09
C LYS A 208 -1.13 9.09 -19.29
N GLN A 209 -2.07 9.99 -19.58
CA GLN A 209 -3.04 9.87 -20.66
C GLN A 209 -3.81 8.53 -20.64
N GLN A 210 -4.09 8.03 -19.44
CA GLN A 210 -4.81 6.77 -19.26
C GLN A 210 -6.31 6.99 -19.52
N SER A 211 -6.90 6.11 -20.34
CA SER A 211 -8.32 6.21 -20.72
C SER A 211 -9.30 5.63 -19.70
N TYR A 212 -8.78 5.03 -18.62
CA TYR A 212 -9.57 4.38 -17.57
C TYR A 212 -8.90 4.58 -16.21
N PHE A 213 -9.69 4.43 -15.16
CA PHE A 213 -9.19 4.40 -13.79
C PHE A 213 -9.76 3.17 -13.06
N ASP A 214 -8.95 2.59 -12.18
CA ASP A 214 -9.35 1.50 -11.29
C ASP A 214 -9.99 2.05 -10.00
N THR A 215 -11.29 1.81 -9.82
CA THR A 215 -12.04 2.24 -8.64
C THR A 215 -11.66 1.46 -7.37
N ARG A 216 -11.05 0.26 -7.51
CA ARG A 216 -10.66 -0.57 -6.36
C ARG A 216 -9.58 0.09 -5.52
N LEU A 217 -8.76 0.94 -6.14
CA LEU A 217 -7.70 1.71 -5.47
C LEU A 217 -8.25 2.76 -4.52
N LEU A 218 -9.46 3.26 -4.80
CA LEU A 218 -10.01 4.41 -4.08
C LEU A 218 -10.51 4.05 -2.68
N GLN A 219 -10.75 2.75 -2.40
CA GLN A 219 -11.36 2.27 -1.14
C GLN A 219 -12.53 3.16 -0.68
N SER A 220 -13.37 3.60 -1.62
CA SER A 220 -14.29 4.72 -1.44
C SER A 220 -15.75 4.27 -1.53
N PRO A 221 -16.67 4.91 -0.78
CA PRO A 221 -18.11 4.71 -0.96
C PRO A 221 -18.63 5.51 -2.17
N LEU A 222 -17.78 6.29 -2.84
CA LEU A 222 -18.16 7.03 -4.04
C LEU A 222 -18.48 6.08 -5.20
N LYS A 223 -19.57 6.38 -5.90
CA LYS A 223 -20.03 5.69 -7.09
C LYS A 223 -19.90 6.62 -8.29
N PHE A 224 -19.16 6.16 -9.30
CA PHE A 224 -18.89 6.92 -10.52
C PHE A 224 -19.88 6.51 -11.60
N TYR A 225 -20.62 7.48 -12.12
CA TYR A 225 -21.60 7.33 -13.20
C TYR A 225 -21.21 8.25 -14.35
N SER A 226 -21.60 7.91 -15.58
CA SER A 226 -21.41 8.83 -16.71
C SER A 226 -22.06 10.18 -16.39
N HIS A 227 -21.23 11.23 -16.27
CA HIS A 227 -21.65 12.57 -15.87
C HIS A 227 -22.33 12.66 -14.49
N GLY A 228 -21.93 11.81 -13.54
CA GLY A 228 -22.50 11.81 -12.19
C GLY A 228 -21.59 11.20 -11.14
N LEU A 229 -21.71 11.68 -9.90
CA LEU A 229 -21.06 11.11 -8.73
C LEU A 229 -22.12 10.86 -7.66
N GLY A 230 -22.07 9.72 -7.00
CA GLY A 230 -22.95 9.39 -5.89
C GLY A 230 -22.17 8.84 -4.70
N VAL A 231 -22.86 8.65 -3.57
CA VAL A 231 -22.31 7.99 -2.37
C VAL A 231 -23.14 6.75 -2.06
N ALA A 232 -22.49 5.64 -1.72
CA ALA A 232 -23.16 4.43 -1.26
C ALA A 232 -24.00 4.70 0.00
N SER A 233 -25.14 4.01 0.13
CA SER A 233 -25.96 4.07 1.34
C SER A 233 -25.26 3.39 2.51
N SER A 234 -25.61 3.78 3.74
CA SER A 234 -25.08 3.17 4.96
C SER A 234 -25.29 1.65 5.06
N SER A 235 -26.36 1.13 4.45
CA SER A 235 -26.66 -0.30 4.36
C SER A 235 -25.81 -1.07 3.33
N ASN A 236 -25.06 -0.37 2.49
CA ASN A 236 -24.29 -0.95 1.39
C ASN A 236 -22.90 -0.30 1.28
N LEU A 237 -22.27 -0.06 2.44
CA LEU A 237 -20.90 0.43 2.48
C LEU A 237 -19.94 -0.67 2.01
N PRO A 238 -18.95 -0.35 1.17
CA PRO A 238 -17.89 -1.28 0.85
C PRO A 238 -17.16 -1.70 2.13
N GLU A 239 -16.89 -3.00 2.31
CA GLU A 239 -16.19 -3.51 3.50
C GLU A 239 -14.85 -2.80 3.72
N ARG A 240 -14.09 -2.57 2.63
CA ARG A 240 -12.81 -1.86 2.68
C ARG A 240 -12.95 -0.44 3.21
N TRP A 241 -14.03 0.26 2.86
CA TRP A 241 -14.32 1.58 3.41
C TRP A 241 -14.51 1.48 4.93
N SER A 242 -15.39 0.58 5.39
CA SER A 242 -15.60 0.36 6.82
C SER A 242 -14.32 0.00 7.56
N ASN A 243 -13.41 -0.76 6.93
CA ASN A 243 -12.13 -1.15 7.51
C ASN A 243 -11.11 -0.01 7.64
N THR A 244 -11.33 1.15 7.00
CA THR A 244 -10.49 2.34 7.21
C THR A 244 -10.81 3.08 8.51
N PHE A 245 -11.95 2.80 9.13
CA PHE A 245 -12.42 3.44 10.37
C PHE A 245 -12.34 2.48 11.57
N TYR A 246 -12.39 3.05 12.78
CA TYR A 246 -12.31 2.27 14.03
C TYR A 246 -13.43 1.25 14.12
N ASP A 247 -14.67 1.72 13.97
CA ASP A 247 -15.89 0.93 14.02
C ASP A 247 -16.88 1.34 12.90
N GLN A 248 -18.01 0.63 12.84
CA GLN A 248 -19.04 0.87 11.83
C GLN A 248 -19.74 2.24 12.02
N GLU A 249 -19.80 2.77 13.24
CA GLU A 249 -20.44 4.07 13.50
C GLU A 249 -19.59 5.21 12.92
N ASP A 250 -18.27 5.14 13.08
CA ASP A 250 -17.33 6.08 12.48
C ASP A 250 -17.42 6.03 10.94
N ALA A 251 -17.49 4.83 10.36
CA ALA A 251 -17.64 4.66 8.91
C ALA A 251 -18.94 5.23 8.35
N ILE A 252 -20.06 5.07 9.07
CA ILE A 252 -21.36 5.67 8.72
C ILE A 252 -21.32 7.19 8.87
N THR A 253 -20.69 7.69 9.94
CA THR A 253 -20.52 9.13 10.16
C THR A 253 -19.72 9.76 9.01
N ALA A 254 -18.63 9.10 8.61
CA ALA A 254 -17.81 9.52 7.49
C ALA A 254 -18.58 9.48 6.16
N GLN A 255 -19.37 8.43 5.91
CA GLN A 255 -20.21 8.37 4.72
C GLN A 255 -21.26 9.50 4.69
N LYS A 256 -21.88 9.82 5.82
CA LYS A 256 -22.84 10.92 5.90
C LYS A 256 -22.17 12.26 5.59
N MET A 257 -20.99 12.52 6.15
CA MET A 257 -20.22 13.74 5.87
C MET A 257 -19.84 13.84 4.38
N LEU A 258 -19.49 12.73 3.72
CA LEU A 258 -19.27 12.71 2.27
C LEU A 258 -20.55 13.01 1.48
N GLY A 259 -21.70 12.51 1.94
CA GLY A 259 -23.00 12.83 1.35
C GLY A 259 -23.31 14.32 1.45
N ASP A 260 -23.19 14.90 2.65
CA ASP A 260 -23.39 16.33 2.89
C ASP A 260 -22.43 17.17 2.03
N ALA A 261 -21.16 16.74 1.89
CA ALA A 261 -20.18 17.39 1.03
C ALA A 261 -20.55 17.31 -0.46
N LEU A 262 -21.04 16.16 -0.93
CA LEU A 262 -21.50 16.00 -2.31
C LEU A 262 -22.70 16.91 -2.60
N ASP A 263 -23.69 16.94 -1.71
CA ASP A 263 -24.89 17.78 -1.84
C ASP A 263 -24.54 19.27 -1.87
N SER A 264 -23.50 19.67 -1.14
CA SER A 264 -23.00 21.06 -1.14
C SER A 264 -22.41 21.52 -2.49
N THR A 265 -22.06 20.58 -3.39
CA THR A 265 -21.41 20.93 -4.66
C THR A 265 -22.35 21.60 -5.67
N GLY A 266 -23.67 21.46 -5.46
CA GLY A 266 -24.72 22.02 -6.30
C GLY A 266 -24.84 21.31 -7.65
N ASP A 267 -24.97 22.10 -8.72
CA ASP A 267 -25.05 21.57 -10.07
C ASP A 267 -23.78 20.83 -10.47
N TYR A 268 -23.97 19.65 -11.09
CA TYR A 268 -22.87 18.82 -11.56
C TYR A 268 -22.10 19.55 -12.68
N PRO A 269 -20.78 19.73 -12.53
CA PRO A 269 -19.98 20.49 -13.48
C PRO A 269 -19.85 19.75 -14.81
N LYS A 270 -19.77 20.51 -15.91
CA LYS A 270 -19.41 19.97 -17.22
C LYS A 270 -17.90 19.99 -17.40
N GLY A 271 -17.37 18.95 -18.05
CA GLY A 271 -15.95 18.81 -18.38
C GLY A 271 -15.78 18.22 -19.77
N LYS A 272 -14.53 18.22 -20.26
CA LYS A 272 -14.18 17.56 -21.52
C LYS A 272 -14.14 16.05 -21.37
N THR A 273 -13.81 15.57 -20.19
CA THR A 273 -13.74 14.15 -19.83
C THR A 273 -14.50 13.91 -18.54
N PHE A 274 -14.91 12.66 -18.29
CA PHE A 274 -15.52 12.27 -17.03
C PHE A 274 -14.58 12.51 -15.83
N ILE A 275 -13.27 12.31 -16.02
CA ILE A 275 -12.27 12.52 -14.97
C ILE A 275 -12.22 14.00 -14.57
N GLU A 276 -12.23 14.91 -15.55
CA GLU A 276 -12.26 16.36 -15.29
C GLU A 276 -13.52 16.74 -14.48
N GLU A 277 -14.67 16.16 -14.81
CA GLU A 277 -15.92 16.37 -14.07
C GLU A 277 -15.82 15.85 -12.63
N TYR A 278 -15.33 14.62 -12.44
CA TYR A 278 -15.14 14.04 -11.11
C TYR A 278 -14.20 14.87 -10.27
N ARG A 279 -13.06 15.31 -10.82
CA ARG A 279 -12.09 16.16 -10.12
C ARG A 279 -12.72 17.45 -9.62
N LYS A 280 -13.49 18.15 -10.46
CA LYS A 280 -14.18 19.39 -10.06
C LYS A 280 -15.15 19.18 -8.91
N VAL A 281 -15.90 18.08 -8.91
CA VAL A 281 -16.83 17.75 -7.81
C VAL A 281 -16.07 17.40 -6.53
N ILE A 282 -15.07 16.52 -6.63
CA ILE A 282 -14.27 16.07 -5.48
C ILE A 282 -13.50 17.23 -4.85
N GLU A 283 -12.98 18.16 -5.65
CA GLU A 283 -12.33 19.37 -5.16
C GLU A 283 -13.29 20.22 -4.32
N LYS A 284 -14.52 20.45 -4.81
CA LYS A 284 -15.56 21.17 -4.04
C LYS A 284 -15.90 20.43 -2.74
N MET A 285 -16.04 19.10 -2.79
CA MET A 285 -16.31 18.28 -1.60
C MET A 285 -15.19 18.40 -0.57
N ARG A 286 -13.92 18.39 -1.01
CA ARG A 286 -12.76 18.56 -0.15
C ARG A 286 -12.79 19.93 0.53
N LEU A 287 -12.97 20.99 -0.25
CA LEU A 287 -13.05 22.36 0.28
C LEU A 287 -14.21 22.53 1.28
N TYR A 288 -15.35 21.88 1.05
CA TYR A 288 -16.46 21.88 2.02
C TYR A 288 -16.05 21.24 3.36
N LEU A 289 -15.27 20.16 3.33
CA LEU A 289 -14.80 19.46 4.53
C LEU A 289 -13.63 20.16 5.22
N GLU A 290 -12.97 21.12 4.58
CA GLU A 290 -11.90 21.93 5.19
C GLU A 290 -12.44 23.13 5.99
N ASN A 291 -13.68 23.55 5.72
CA ASN A 291 -14.34 24.71 6.35
C ASN A 291 -15.32 24.29 7.45
#